data_AF-A0A2G8HVI1-F1
#
_entry.id   AF-A0A2G8HVI1-F1
#
_cell.length_a   1.000
_cell.length_b   1.000
_cell.length_c   1.000
_cell.angle_alpha   90.00
_cell.angle_beta   90.00
_cell.angle_gamma   90.00
#
_symmetry.space_group_name_H-M   'P 1'
#
loop_
_entity.id
_entity.type
_entity.pdbx_description
1 polymer ?
#
loop_
_entity_poly.entity_id
_entity_poly.type
_entity_poly.pdbx_seq_one_letter_code
_entity_poly.pdbx_strand_id
1 'polypeptide(L)'
;MSQIKSQILSRIEKHTHSKSIQLDFDYLMELQREQAPTLRSDLVEVCVIESFVKLYEDKTLDYLLYEYMDQQSTRRTERTAA
;
A
#
# COMPACT_ATOMS: atom_id res chain seq x y z
N MET A 1 -1.05 -3.20 12.58
CA MET A 1 -1.00 -3.33 11.11
C MET A 1 -2.15 -4.23 10.67
N SER A 2 -2.89 -3.93 9.59
CA SER A 2 -3.94 -4.85 9.12
C SER A 2 -3.30 -6.11 8.54
N GLN A 3 -3.98 -7.25 8.66
CA GLN A 3 -3.49 -8.53 8.15
C GLN A 3 -3.17 -8.48 6.65
N ILE A 4 -4.03 -7.80 5.87
CA ILE A 4 -3.83 -7.58 4.44
C ILE A 4 -2.57 -6.76 4.13
N LYS A 5 -2.25 -5.73 4.93
CA LYS A 5 -1.04 -4.92 4.75
C LYS A 5 0.22 -5.75 4.99
N SER A 6 0.22 -6.62 6.01
CA SER A 6 1.34 -7.54 6.24
C SER A 6 1.53 -8.53 5.08
N GLN A 7 0.44 -9.00 4.46
CA GLN A 7 0.52 -9.85 3.27
C GLN A 7 1.09 -9.10 2.05
N ILE A 8 0.68 -7.85 1.83
CA ILE A 8 1.21 -6.96 0.80
C ILE A 8 2.72 -6.78 0.98
N LEU A 9 3.17 -6.38 2.17
CA LEU A 9 4.59 -6.16 2.45
C LEU A 9 5.41 -7.44 2.29
N SER A 10 4.92 -8.58 2.79
CA SER A 10 5.60 -9.87 2.58
C SER A 10 5.69 -10.26 1.10
N ARG A 11 4.71 -9.88 0.27
CA ARG A 11 4.76 -10.12 -1.16
C ARG A 11 5.75 -9.20 -1.87
N ILE A 12 5.81 -7.93 -1.49
CA ILE A 12 6.80 -6.97 -2.02
C ILE A 12 8.22 -7.39 -1.65
N GLU A 13 8.44 -7.83 -0.41
CA GLU A 13 9.75 -8.29 0.08
C GLU A 13 10.34 -9.42 -0.78
N LYS A 14 9.49 -10.30 -1.32
CA LYS A 14 9.92 -11.39 -2.22
C LYS A 14 10.49 -10.88 -3.55
N HIS A 15 10.06 -9.70 -4.01
CA HIS A 15 10.56 -9.08 -5.24
C HIS A 15 11.79 -8.23 -5.00
N THR A 16 11.83 -7.50 -3.89
CA THR A 16 12.89 -6.52 -3.62
C THR A 16 14.10 -7.11 -2.90
N HIS A 17 13.96 -8.31 -2.32
CA HIS A 17 14.95 -8.89 -1.40
C HIS A 17 15.37 -7.92 -0.28
N SER A 18 14.44 -7.06 0.14
CA SER A 18 14.67 -6.09 1.19
C SER A 18 15.07 -6.79 2.49
N LYS A 19 16.01 -6.18 3.23
CA LYS A 19 16.39 -6.64 4.58
C LYS A 19 15.43 -6.13 5.66
N SER A 20 14.68 -5.07 5.35
CA SER A 20 13.71 -4.47 6.24
C SER A 20 12.63 -3.80 5.40
N ILE A 21 11.69 -4.62 4.93
CA ILE A 21 10.66 -4.14 4.00
C ILE A 21 9.82 -3.01 4.60
N GLN A 22 9.63 -3.00 5.93
CA GLN A 22 8.92 -1.92 6.61
C GLN A 22 9.64 -0.58 6.45
N LEU A 23 10.95 -0.53 6.70
CA LEU A 23 11.74 0.71 6.59
C LEU A 23 11.79 1.21 5.15
N ASP A 24 12.01 0.31 4.19
CA ASP A 24 12.06 0.68 2.77
C ASP A 24 10.70 1.21 2.30
N PHE A 25 9.62 0.57 2.73
CA PHE A 25 8.28 1.01 2.38
C PHE A 25 7.92 2.36 3.00
N ASP A 26 8.26 2.57 4.29
CA ASP A 26 8.05 3.86 4.96
C ASP A 26 8.84 4.98 4.27
N TYR A 27 10.08 4.70 3.88
CA TYR A 27 10.90 5.64 3.09
C TYR A 27 10.24 6.00 1.75
N LEU A 28 9.73 5.00 1.02
CA LEU A 28 9.02 5.25 -0.24
C LEU A 28 7.73 6.05 -0.05
N MET A 29 7.02 5.87 1.06
CA MET A 29 5.86 6.70 1.38
C MET A 29 6.25 8.16 1.59
N GLU A 30 7.36 8.46 2.28
CA GLU A 30 7.83 9.84 2.44
C GLU A 30 8.21 10.46 1.10
N LEU A 31 8.97 9.74 0.26
CA LEU A 31 9.31 10.20 -1.09
C LEU A 31 8.06 10.49 -1.93
N GLN A 32 7.04 9.63 -1.85
CA GLN A 32 5.80 9.83 -2.59
C GLN A 32 5.04 11.07 -2.12
N ARG A 33 5.09 11.41 -0.82
CA ARG A 33 4.50 12.65 -0.28
C ARG A 33 5.25 13.89 -0.77
N GLU A 34 6.58 13.81 -0.83
CA GLU A 34 7.40 14.90 -1.37
C GLU A 34 7.11 15.15 -2.86
N GLN A 35 6.98 14.08 -3.66
CA GLN A 35 6.72 14.18 -5.09
C GLN A 35 5.28 14.63 -5.41
N ALA A 36 4.30 14.26 -4.58
CA ALA A 36 2.89 14.61 -4.78
C ALA A 36 2.27 15.23 -3.52
N PRO A 37 2.58 16.51 -3.20
CA PRO A 37 2.19 17.14 -1.93
C PRO A 37 0.68 17.33 -1.76
N THR A 38 -0.05 17.40 -2.88
CA THR A 38 -1.51 17.57 -2.92
C THR A 38 -2.26 16.24 -2.93
N LEU A 39 -1.54 15.11 -3.03
CA LEU A 39 -2.15 13.80 -2.97
C LEU A 39 -2.69 13.58 -1.56
N ARG A 40 -3.93 13.09 -1.48
CA ARG A 40 -4.52 12.76 -0.18
C ARG A 40 -3.68 11.70 0.51
N SER A 41 -3.45 11.88 1.81
CA SER A 41 -2.56 11.03 2.61
C SER A 41 -2.93 9.55 2.59
N ASP A 42 -4.22 9.22 2.44
CA ASP A 42 -4.70 7.86 2.34
C ASP A 42 -4.39 7.18 1.00
N LEU A 43 -4.19 7.97 -0.06
CA LEU A 43 -3.86 7.47 -1.39
C LEU A 43 -2.34 7.29 -1.59
N VAL A 44 -1.51 7.94 -0.77
CA VAL A 44 -0.05 7.82 -0.84
C VAL A 44 0.38 6.36 -0.76
N GLU A 45 -0.12 5.64 0.24
CA GLU A 45 0.21 4.23 0.44
C GLU A 45 -0.26 3.36 -0.73
N VAL A 46 -1.47 3.62 -1.24
CA VAL A 46 -2.03 2.93 -2.43
C VAL A 46 -1.12 3.13 -3.64
N CYS A 47 -0.68 4.36 -3.90
CA CYS A 47 0.21 4.66 -5.03
C CYS A 47 1.55 3.95 -4.93
N VAL A 48 2.14 3.86 -3.72
CA VAL A 48 3.39 3.12 -3.52
C VAL A 48 3.18 1.63 -3.84
N ILE A 49 2.11 1.02 -3.32
CA ILE A 49 1.81 -0.41 -3.59
C ILE A 49 1.52 -0.64 -5.08
N GLU A 50 0.71 0.22 -5.70
CA GLU A 50 0.39 0.15 -7.13
C GLU A 50 1.64 0.24 -8.01
N SER A 51 2.65 1.02 -7.59
CA SER A 51 3.93 1.10 -8.29
C SER A 51 4.66 -0.25 -8.32
N PHE A 52 4.61 -1.02 -7.23
CA PHE A 52 5.12 -2.40 -7.19
C PHE A 52 4.31 -3.35 -8.07
N VAL A 53 2.98 -3.22 -8.09
CA VAL A 53 2.10 -4.00 -8.97
C VAL A 53 2.48 -3.77 -10.44
N LYS A 54 2.65 -2.50 -10.84
CA LYS A 54 3.02 -2.13 -12.20
C LYS A 54 4.43 -2.56 -12.57
N LEU A 55 5.39 -2.43 -11.65
CA LEU A 55 6.79 -2.76 -11.91
C LEU A 55 7.02 -4.27 -12.06
N TYR A 56 6.36 -5.08 -11.24
CA TYR A 56 6.56 -6.55 -11.21
C TYR A 56 5.45 -7.34 -11.89
N GLU A 57 4.41 -6.66 -12.38
CA GLU A 57 3.20 -7.24 -12.98
C GLU A 57 2.55 -8.34 -12.11
N ASP A 58 2.67 -8.21 -10.78
CA ASP A 58 2.25 -9.24 -9.84
C ASP A 58 0.75 -9.19 -9.60
N LYS A 59 0.02 -10.12 -10.23
CA LYS A 59 -1.43 -10.27 -10.10
C LYS A 59 -1.91 -10.61 -8.69
N THR A 60 -1.07 -11.25 -7.88
CA THR A 60 -1.40 -11.49 -6.47
C THR A 60 -1.36 -10.17 -5.71
N LEU A 61 -0.33 -9.36 -5.94
CA LEU A 61 -0.21 -8.06 -5.30
C LEU A 61 -1.33 -7.10 -5.75
N ASP A 62 -1.72 -7.16 -7.02
CA ASP A 62 -2.86 -6.43 -7.60
C ASP A 62 -4.17 -6.76 -6.87
N TYR A 63 -4.46 -8.07 -6.71
CA TYR A 63 -5.61 -8.53 -5.94
C TYR A 63 -5.56 -8.08 -4.47
N LEU A 64 -4.41 -8.19 -3.81
CA LEU A 64 -4.26 -7.75 -2.41
C LEU A 64 -4.46 -6.24 -2.26
N LEU A 65 -4.03 -5.44 -3.25
CA LEU A 65 -4.26 -4.00 -3.26
C LEU A 65 -5.76 -3.68 -3.38
N TYR A 66 -6.48 -4.38 -4.26
CA TYR A 66 -7.93 -4.23 -4.38
C TYR A 66 -8.64 -4.49 -3.04
N GLU A 67 -8.34 -5.61 -2.39
CA GLU A 67 -8.88 -5.96 -1.07
C GLU A 67 -8.52 -4.92 0.01
N TYR A 68 -7.30 -4.38 -0.04
CA TYR A 68 -6.86 -3.35 0.89
C TYR A 68 -7.69 -2.06 0.76
N MET A 69 -7.94 -1.63 -0.48
CA MET A 69 -8.74 -0.44 -0.76
C MET A 69 -10.20 -0.60 -0.36
N ASP A 70 -10.77 -1.79 -0.58
CA ASP A 70 -12.13 -2.13 -0.17
C ASP A 70 -12.30 -2.09 1.36
N GLN A 71 -11.35 -2.67 2.10
CA GLN A 71 -11.35 -2.62 3.57
C GLN A 71 -11.22 -1.19 4.11
N GLN A 72 -10.41 -0.34 3.48
CA GLN A 72 -10.31 1.07 3.87
C GLN A 72 -11.63 1.83 3.63
N SER A 73 -12.31 1.52 2.54
CA SER A 73 -13.59 2.15 2.17
C SER A 73 -14.70 1.74 3.12
N THR A 74 -14.82 0.44 3.43
CA THR A 74 -15.80 -0.09 4.38
C THR A 74 -15.65 0.54 5.78
N ARG A 75 -14.42 0.63 6.28
CA ARG A 75 -14.12 1.28 7.58
C ARG A 75 -14.47 2.77 7.62
N ARG A 76 -14.46 3.46 6.48
CA ARG A 76 -14.87 4.87 6.42
C ARG A 76 -16.38 5.00 6.53
N THR A 77 -17.12 4.18 5.80
CA THR A 77 -18.59 4.18 5.82
C THR A 77 -19.12 3.90 7.22
N GLU A 78 -18.54 2.92 7.93
CA GLU A 78 -18.92 2.57 9.30
C GLU A 78 -18.69 3.71 10.30
N ARG A 79 -17.64 4.52 10.11
CA ARG A 79 -17.32 5.66 10.99
C ARG A 79 -18.20 6.89 10.78
N THR A 80 -18.78 7.04 9.59
CA THR A 80 -19.68 8.15 9.26
C THR A 80 -21.15 7.87 9.59
N ALA A 81 -21.50 6.61 9.86
CA ALA A 81 -22.84 6.17 10.22
C ALA A 81 -23.10 6.10 11.74
N ALA A 82 -22.06 6.32 12.56
CA ALA A 82 -22.11 6.37 14.03
C ALA A 82 -22.02 7.83 14.52
#